data_AF-A0AAD5TAA3-F1
#
_entry.id   AF-A0AAD5TAA3-F1
#
_cell.length_a   1.000
_cell.length_b   1.000
_cell.length_c   1.000
_cell.angle_alpha   90.00
_cell.angle_beta   90.00
_cell.angle_gamma   90.00
#
_symmetry.space_group_name_H-M   'P 1'
#
loop_
_entity.id
_entity.type
_entity.pdbx_description
1 polymer ?
#
loop_
_entity_poly.entity_id
_entity_poly.type
_entity_poly.pdbx_seq_one_letter_code
_entity_poly.pdbx_strand_id
1 'polypeptide(L)'
;MLKKSLSKSKWGSLLMLTVGIALVQLPPDNTATPESTANTIASFVGLVAVAIACILSGYITGLAGVWFEKVLKGSNASVWHRNIQLSAYSIIPALISVFVIDYSTVKERGFFSGYNAWSIATIANQAFGGLIVALVVKVHIPFCLF
;
A
#
# COMPACT_ATOMS: atom_id res chain seq x y z
N MET A 1 -6.04 19.77 2.31
CA MET A 1 -5.76 20.54 3.54
C MET A 1 -4.81 19.76 4.44
N LEU A 2 -3.50 19.90 4.17
CA LEU A 2 -2.49 20.26 5.16
C LEU A 2 -1.68 21.35 4.44
N LYS A 3 -1.68 22.58 4.96
CA LYS A 3 -1.12 23.76 4.28
C LYS A 3 0.41 23.73 4.24
N LYS A 4 1.03 22.75 3.57
CA LYS A 4 2.45 22.82 3.22
C LYS A 4 2.61 22.90 1.71
N SER A 5 3.09 24.06 1.27
CA SER A 5 3.63 24.28 -0.06
C SER A 5 4.86 23.38 -0.24
N LEU A 6 4.81 22.48 -1.22
CA LEU A 6 5.96 21.67 -1.62
C LEU A 6 6.89 22.57 -2.43
N SER A 7 7.96 23.05 -1.78
CA SER A 7 9.05 23.76 -2.46
C SER A 7 9.57 22.96 -3.65
N LYS A 8 9.95 23.65 -4.73
CA LYS A 8 10.40 23.07 -6.01
C LYS A 8 11.55 22.05 -5.82
N SER A 9 12.38 22.22 -4.79
CA SER A 9 13.47 21.29 -4.46
C SER A 9 12.96 19.94 -3.92
N LYS A 10 11.84 19.91 -3.18
CA LYS A 10 11.23 18.66 -2.67
C LYS A 10 10.60 17.83 -3.79
N TRP A 11 10.08 18.49 -4.82
CA TRP A 11 9.60 17.83 -6.04
C TRP A 11 10.74 17.13 -6.78
N GLY A 12 11.92 17.74 -6.84
CA GLY A 12 13.12 17.12 -7.40
C GLY A 12 13.53 15.86 -6.65
N SER A 13 13.59 15.90 -5.31
CA SER A 13 13.91 14.71 -4.50
C SER A 13 12.87 13.59 -4.62
N LEU A 14 11.58 13.94 -4.70
CA LEU A 14 10.50 12.97 -4.87
C LEU A 14 10.63 12.23 -6.22
N LEU A 15 10.87 12.96 -7.31
CA LEU A 15 11.11 12.36 -8.62
C LEU A 15 12.35 11.47 -8.62
N MET A 16 13.46 11.94 -8.03
CA MET A 16 14.70 11.19 -7.96
C MET A 16 14.54 9.88 -7.16
N LEU A 17 13.76 9.89 -6.07
CA LEU A 17 13.45 8.69 -5.31
C LEU A 17 12.61 7.71 -6.14
N THR A 18 11.57 8.19 -6.83
CA THR A 18 10.73 7.35 -7.69
C THR A 18 11.53 6.69 -8.80
N VAL A 19 12.43 7.44 -9.44
CA VAL A 19 13.35 6.89 -10.46
C VAL A 19 14.28 5.85 -9.85
N GLY A 20 14.83 6.11 -8.65
CA GLY A 20 15.66 5.15 -7.93
C GLY A 20 14.95 3.83 -7.65
N ILE A 21 13.70 3.89 -7.19
CA ILE A 21 12.88 2.68 -6.96
C ILE A 21 12.61 1.97 -8.28
N ALA A 22 12.24 2.69 -9.35
CA ALA A 22 11.99 2.11 -10.66
C ALA A 22 13.22 1.37 -11.21
N LEU A 23 14.43 1.92 -11.03
CA LEU A 23 15.68 1.30 -11.48
C LEU A 23 16.00 0.01 -10.71
N VAL A 24 15.76 -0.03 -9.39
CA VAL A 24 16.03 -1.21 -8.56
C VAL A 24 15.02 -2.34 -8.84
N GLN A 25 13.81 -1.99 -9.28
CA GLN A 25 12.71 -2.95 -9.50
C GLN A 25 12.67 -3.53 -10.92
N LEU A 26 13.69 -3.29 -11.76
CA LEU A 26 13.75 -3.86 -13.10
C LEU A 26 13.94 -5.38 -13.04
N PRO A 27 12.98 -6.19 -13.51
CA PRO A 27 13.18 -7.62 -13.62
C PRO A 27 14.22 -7.93 -14.72
N PRO A 28 15.01 -9.02 -14.59
CA PRO A 28 15.91 -9.46 -15.65
C PRO A 28 15.11 -9.91 -16.89
N ASP A 29 15.56 -9.49 -18.09
CA ASP A 29 14.95 -9.81 -19.37
C ASP A 29 15.09 -11.31 -19.70
N ASN A 30 14.05 -12.09 -19.39
CA ASN A 30 13.99 -13.49 -19.78
C ASN A 30 13.33 -13.63 -21.17
N THR A 31 14.19 -13.73 -22.18
CA THR A 31 13.98 -14.34 -23.52
C THR A 31 12.79 -13.85 -24.36
N ALA A 32 13.12 -13.07 -25.38
CA ALA A 32 12.25 -12.67 -26.48
C ALA A 32 11.74 -13.86 -27.31
N THR A 33 10.42 -14.02 -27.40
CA THR A 33 9.75 -14.67 -28.52
C THR A 33 9.25 -13.60 -29.50
N PRO A 34 9.52 -13.73 -30.82
CA PRO A 34 9.19 -12.70 -31.80
C PRO A 34 7.73 -12.83 -32.25
N GLU A 35 6.80 -12.09 -31.64
CA GLU A 35 5.46 -11.88 -32.20
C GLU A 35 5.15 -10.38 -32.29
N SER A 36 5.58 -9.75 -33.38
CA SER A 36 5.78 -8.29 -33.49
C SER A 36 4.54 -7.39 -33.65
N THR A 37 3.31 -7.88 -33.53
CA THR A 37 2.11 -7.00 -33.68
C THR A 37 1.12 -7.12 -32.52
N ALA A 38 0.88 -8.33 -32.01
CA ALA A 38 0.03 -8.54 -30.83
C ALA A 38 0.67 -7.99 -29.55
N ASN A 39 2.00 -8.11 -29.43
CA ASN A 39 2.75 -7.68 -28.24
C ASN A 39 2.79 -6.15 -28.07
N THR A 40 2.80 -5.37 -29.15
CA THR A 40 2.81 -3.89 -29.05
C THR A 40 1.49 -3.35 -28.53
N ILE A 41 0.37 -3.92 -29.00
CA ILE A 41 -0.97 -3.55 -28.52
C ILE A 41 -1.16 -4.02 -27.08
N ALA A 42 -0.78 -5.26 -26.75
CA ALA A 42 -0.85 -5.79 -25.39
C ALA A 42 0.02 -5.01 -24.39
N SER A 43 1.24 -4.61 -24.80
CA SER A 43 2.13 -3.79 -23.97
C SER A 43 1.58 -2.38 -23.75
N PHE A 44 0.99 -1.76 -24.78
CA PHE A 44 0.38 -0.45 -24.64
C PHE A 44 -0.87 -0.50 -23.75
N VAL A 45 -1.72 -1.52 -23.91
CA VAL A 45 -2.87 -1.77 -23.02
C VAL A 45 -2.41 -2.01 -21.58
N GLY A 46 -1.34 -2.79 -21.37
CA GLY A 46 -0.73 -2.98 -20.05
C GLY A 46 -0.22 -1.68 -19.45
N LEU A 47 0.46 -0.84 -20.23
CA LEU A 47 0.97 0.45 -19.77
C LEU A 47 -0.16 1.43 -19.41
N VAL A 48 -1.22 1.48 -20.22
CA VAL A 48 -2.41 2.29 -19.94
C VAL A 48 -3.16 1.77 -18.71
N ALA A 49 -3.30 0.45 -18.56
CA ALA A 49 -3.92 -0.16 -17.39
C ALA A 49 -3.15 0.15 -16.10
N VAL A 50 -1.82 0.05 -16.13
CA VAL A 50 -0.95 0.44 -15.00
C VAL A 50 -1.08 1.93 -14.71
N ALA A 51 -1.07 2.80 -15.73
CA ALA A 51 -1.23 4.24 -15.53
C ALA A 51 -2.57 4.59 -14.84
N ILE A 52 -3.67 4.01 -15.31
CA ILE A 52 -5.00 4.21 -14.72
C ILE A 52 -5.03 3.64 -13.28
N ALA A 53 -4.50 2.45 -13.07
CA ALA A 53 -4.42 1.84 -11.74
C ALA A 53 -3.60 2.68 -10.76
N CYS A 54 -2.46 3.23 -11.19
CA CYS A 54 -1.62 4.10 -10.37
C CYS A 54 -2.31 5.42 -10.01
N ILE A 55 -3.03 6.04 -10.95
CA ILE A 55 -3.75 7.29 -10.70
C ILE A 55 -4.89 7.05 -9.69
N LEU A 56 -5.70 6.02 -9.91
CA LEU A 56 -6.82 5.68 -9.04
C LEU A 56 -6.34 5.25 -7.65
N SER A 57 -5.37 4.33 -7.59
CA SER A 57 -4.76 3.84 -6.35
C SER A 57 -4.07 4.96 -5.57
N GLY A 58 -3.32 5.81 -6.28
CA GLY A 58 -2.64 6.96 -5.70
C GLY A 58 -3.61 7.96 -5.08
N TYR A 59 -4.73 8.25 -5.75
CA TYR A 59 -5.75 9.15 -5.24
C TYR A 59 -6.41 8.63 -3.95
N ILE A 60 -6.88 7.37 -3.94
CA ILE A 60 -7.54 6.77 -2.76
C ILE A 60 -6.56 6.62 -1.58
N THR A 61 -5.32 6.21 -1.84
CA THR A 61 -4.30 6.01 -0.80
C THR A 61 -3.84 7.34 -0.22
N GLY A 62 -3.69 8.37 -1.07
CA GLY A 62 -3.37 9.73 -0.65
C GLY A 62 -4.46 10.33 0.26
N LEU A 63 -5.73 10.12 -0.07
CA LEU A 63 -6.85 10.54 0.80
C LEU A 63 -6.89 9.77 2.13
N ALA A 64 -6.63 8.46 2.10
CA ALA A 64 -6.57 7.63 3.30
C ALA A 64 -5.48 8.11 4.28
N GLY A 65 -4.30 8.48 3.77
CA GLY A 65 -3.22 9.04 4.59
C GLY A 65 -3.59 10.37 5.26
N VAL A 66 -4.29 11.27 4.55
CA VAL A 66 -4.76 12.55 5.12
C VAL A 66 -5.84 12.34 6.17
N TRP A 67 -6.74 11.36 5.98
CA TRP A 67 -7.75 11.03 6.98
C TRP A 67 -7.11 10.41 8.23
N PHE A 68 -6.16 9.48 8.06
CA PHE A 68 -5.39 8.89 9.15
C PHE A 68 -4.68 9.98 9.97
N GLU A 69 -4.05 10.95 9.30
CA GLU A 69 -3.41 12.09 9.97
C GLU A 69 -4.40 12.93 10.78
N LYS A 70 -5.59 13.21 10.24
CA LYS A 70 -6.65 13.93 10.97
C LYS A 70 -7.15 13.15 12.18
N VAL A 71 -7.37 11.83 12.02
CA VAL A 71 -7.77 10.94 13.10
C VAL A 71 -6.73 10.91 14.20
N LEU A 72 -5.43 10.99 13.89
CA LEU A 72 -4.37 11.06 14.89
C LEU A 72 -4.28 12.40 15.61
N LYS A 73 -4.48 13.53 14.90
CA LYS A 73 -4.32 14.88 15.44
C LYS A 73 -5.54 15.43 16.21
N GLY A 74 -6.73 14.86 16.01
CA GLY A 74 -7.98 15.42 16.53
C GLY A 74 -8.36 15.12 17.99
N SER A 75 -7.61 14.32 18.76
CA SER A 75 -8.00 14.05 20.16
C SER A 75 -6.83 13.57 21.04
N ASN A 76 -6.92 13.85 22.36
CA ASN A 76 -5.96 13.49 23.41
C ASN A 76 -5.90 11.98 23.74
N ALA A 77 -6.61 11.11 23.01
CA ALA A 77 -6.59 9.67 23.23
C ALA A 77 -5.28 9.01 22.71
N SER A 78 -4.88 7.89 23.32
CA SER A 78 -3.65 7.18 22.94
C SER A 78 -3.74 6.58 21.53
N VAL A 79 -2.71 6.81 20.72
CA VAL A 79 -2.58 6.35 19.32
C VAL A 79 -2.75 4.83 19.19
N TRP A 80 -2.38 4.10 20.25
CA TRP A 80 -2.49 2.65 20.33
C TRP A 80 -3.94 2.15 20.26
N HIS A 81 -4.88 2.82 20.95
CA HIS A 81 -6.29 2.43 20.90
C HIS A 81 -6.90 2.70 19.54
N ARG A 82 -6.52 3.79 18.87
CA ARG A 82 -6.97 4.09 17.50
C ARG A 82 -6.42 3.11 16.48
N ASN A 83 -5.16 2.69 16.61
CA ASN A 83 -4.57 1.68 15.73
C ASN A 83 -5.32 0.34 15.85
N ILE A 84 -5.67 -0.06 17.07
CA ILE A 84 -6.50 -1.25 17.32
C ILE A 84 -7.90 -1.09 16.69
N GLN A 85 -8.57 0.05 16.91
CA GLN A 85 -9.90 0.30 16.32
C GLN A 85 -9.85 0.25 14.79
N LEU A 86 -8.88 0.90 14.16
CA LEU A 86 -8.70 0.88 12.71
C LEU A 86 -8.40 -0.53 12.19
N SER A 87 -7.57 -1.30 12.90
CA SER A 87 -7.31 -2.69 12.55
C SER A 87 -8.57 -3.56 12.63
N ALA A 88 -9.41 -3.33 13.65
CA ALA A 88 -10.68 -4.04 13.81
C ALA A 88 -11.66 -3.71 12.68
N TYR A 89 -11.73 -2.44 12.26
CA TYR A 89 -12.52 -2.05 11.09
C TYR A 89 -11.98 -2.62 9.78
N SER A 90 -10.67 -2.88 9.66
CA SER A 90 -10.07 -3.51 8.48
C SER A 90 -10.38 -5.00 8.37
N ILE A 91 -10.78 -5.68 9.46
CA ILE A 91 -11.15 -7.11 9.42
C ILE A 91 -12.42 -7.30 8.58
N ILE A 92 -13.36 -6.35 8.61
CA ILE A 92 -14.63 -6.45 7.88
C ILE A 92 -14.43 -6.55 6.36
N PRO A 93 -13.76 -5.59 5.68
CA PRO A 93 -13.50 -5.70 4.25
C PRO A 93 -12.57 -6.88 3.91
N ALA A 94 -11.65 -7.26 4.80
CA ALA A 94 -10.81 -8.43 4.60
C ALA A 94 -11.65 -9.73 4.55
N LEU A 95 -12.58 -9.90 5.49
CA LEU A 95 -13.50 -11.05 5.49
C LEU A 95 -14.42 -11.04 4.26
N ILE A 96 -14.97 -9.87 3.89
CA ILE A 96 -15.79 -9.75 2.68
C ILE A 96 -14.99 -10.19 1.44
N SER A 97 -13.72 -9.77 1.33
CA SER A 97 -12.85 -10.18 0.23
C SER A 97 -12.68 -11.69 0.16
N VAL A 98 -12.51 -12.36 1.30
CA VAL A 98 -12.42 -13.82 1.39
C VAL A 98 -13.73 -14.49 0.96
N PHE A 99 -14.88 -13.94 1.34
CA PHE A 99 -16.18 -14.48 0.95
C PHE A 99 -16.54 -14.25 -0.52
N VAL A 100 -16.04 -13.19 -1.14
CA VAL A 100 -16.36 -12.87 -2.55
C VAL A 100 -15.40 -13.57 -3.51
N ILE A 101 -14.11 -13.64 -3.19
CA ILE A 101 -13.06 -14.12 -4.10
C ILE A 101 -12.74 -15.60 -3.83
N ASP A 102 -12.55 -15.98 -2.56
CA ASP A 102 -11.91 -17.25 -2.17
C ASP A 102 -12.87 -18.24 -1.46
N TYR A 103 -14.19 -18.01 -1.52
CA TYR A 103 -15.16 -18.78 -0.75
C TYR A 103 -15.13 -20.29 -1.01
N SER A 104 -15.03 -20.70 -2.28
CA SER A 104 -14.96 -22.11 -2.68
C SER A 104 -13.70 -22.77 -2.11
N THR A 105 -12.55 -22.13 -2.25
CA THR A 105 -11.26 -22.59 -1.75
C THR A 105 -11.25 -22.74 -0.22
N VAL A 106 -11.82 -21.77 0.50
CA VAL A 106 -11.91 -21.79 1.96
C VAL A 106 -12.85 -22.88 2.47
N LYS A 107 -13.94 -23.17 1.74
CA LYS A 107 -14.88 -24.23 2.12
C LYS A 107 -14.30 -25.63 1.96
N GLU A 108 -13.51 -25.86 0.91
CA GLU A 108 -12.94 -27.18 0.62
C GLU A 108 -11.69 -27.50 1.45
N ARG A 109 -10.82 -26.51 1.66
CA ARG A 109 -9.52 -26.74 2.33
C ARG A 109 -9.47 -26.19 3.76
N GLY A 110 -10.40 -25.30 4.13
CA GLY A 110 -10.35 -24.56 5.38
C GLY A 110 -9.46 -23.32 5.30
N PHE A 111 -9.79 -22.29 6.08
CA PHE A 111 -9.13 -20.98 6.04
C PHE A 111 -7.61 -21.01 6.31
N PHE A 112 -7.15 -21.94 7.15
CA PHE A 112 -5.75 -22.06 7.56
C PHE A 112 -4.98 -23.14 6.81
N SER A 113 -5.56 -23.75 5.77
CA SER A 113 -4.86 -24.79 5.02
C SER A 113 -3.73 -24.22 4.18
N GLY A 114 -2.52 -24.76 4.37
CA GLY A 114 -1.31 -24.29 3.69
C GLY A 114 -0.54 -23.19 4.43
N TYR A 115 -0.91 -22.88 5.67
CA TYR A 115 -0.09 -22.02 6.53
C TYR A 115 1.24 -22.71 6.86
N ASN A 116 2.32 -22.24 6.26
CA ASN A 116 3.68 -22.67 6.56
C ASN A 116 4.39 -21.60 7.44
N ALA A 117 5.53 -21.94 8.03
CA ALA A 117 6.34 -21.02 8.84
C ALA A 117 6.67 -19.71 8.09
N TRP A 118 6.90 -19.80 6.78
CA TRP A 118 7.13 -18.64 5.91
C TRP A 118 5.91 -17.72 5.79
N SER A 119 4.70 -18.28 5.70
CA SER A 119 3.46 -17.50 5.66
C SER A 119 3.24 -16.76 6.99
N ILE A 120 3.55 -17.41 8.12
CA ILE A 120 3.46 -16.77 9.44
C ILE A 120 4.53 -15.67 9.58
N ALA A 121 5.74 -15.92 9.09
CA ALA A 121 6.82 -14.93 9.10
C ALA A 121 6.48 -13.68 8.26
N THR A 122 5.87 -13.83 7.08
CA THR A 122 5.44 -12.69 6.26
C THR A 122 4.31 -11.89 6.91
N ILE A 123 3.34 -12.57 7.54
CA ILE A 123 2.27 -11.91 8.31
C ILE A 123 2.86 -11.12 9.49
N ALA A 124 3.78 -11.72 10.24
CA ALA A 124 4.45 -11.06 11.36
C ALA A 124 5.27 -9.84 10.90
N ASN A 125 6.01 -9.98 9.79
CA ASN A 125 6.80 -8.89 9.22
C ASN A 125 5.91 -7.74 8.70
N GLN A 126 4.79 -8.05 8.05
CA GLN A 126 3.81 -7.04 7.61
C GLN A 126 3.20 -6.29 8.80
N ALA A 127 2.80 -7.00 9.85
CA ALA A 127 2.27 -6.40 11.07
C ALA A 127 3.31 -5.48 11.74
N PHE A 128 4.57 -5.92 11.82
CA PHE A 128 5.66 -5.13 12.39
C PHE A 128 5.95 -3.87 11.56
N GLY A 129 5.95 -3.98 10.22
CA GLY A 129 6.10 -2.82 9.33
C GLY A 129 5.00 -1.77 9.53
N GLY A 130 3.74 -2.21 9.66
CA GLY A 130 2.62 -1.32 9.97
C GLY A 130 2.75 -0.60 11.32
N LEU A 131 3.22 -1.33 12.36
CA LEU A 131 3.48 -0.75 13.68
C LEU A 131 4.62 0.28 13.68
N ILE A 132 5.71 0.01 12.95
CA ILE A 132 6.83 0.96 12.79
C ILE A 132 6.35 2.25 12.13
N VAL A 133 5.57 2.15 11.05
CA VAL A 133 5.05 3.34 10.34
C VAL A 133 4.19 4.19 11.28
N ALA A 134 3.29 3.57 12.06
CA ALA A 134 2.47 4.28 13.04
C ALA A 134 3.32 5.00 14.11
N LEU A 135 4.40 4.36 14.57
CA LEU A 135 5.33 4.96 15.53
C LEU A 135 6.14 6.12 14.93
N VAL A 136 6.67 5.95 13.72
CA VAL A 136 7.42 7.01 13.00
C VAL A 136 6.54 8.22 12.77
N VAL A 137 5.27 8.04 12.35
CA VAL A 137 4.30 9.14 12.19
C VAL A 137 4.12 9.89 13.50
N LYS A 138 4.03 9.20 14.65
CA LYS A 138 3.92 9.86 15.96
C LYS A 138 5.19 10.59 16.37
N VAL A 139 6.37 10.04 16.07
CA VAL A 139 7.67 10.57 16.52
C VAL A 139 8.18 11.71 15.63
N HIS A 140 8.01 11.62 14.31
CA HIS A 140 8.56 12.57 13.33
C HIS A 140 7.61 13.71 12.93
N ILE A 141 6.30 13.60 13.21
CA ILE A 141 5.39 14.74 13.09
C ILE A 141 5.35 15.39 14.47
N PRO A 142 6.19 16.41 14.75
CA PRO A 142 6.09 17.13 16.00
C PRO A 142 4.68 17.70 16.11
N PHE A 143 4.07 17.46 17.26
CA PHE A 143 2.79 18.01 17.70
C PHE A 143 2.75 19.56 17.66
N CYS A 144 3.89 20.22 17.40
CA CYS A 144 4.09 21.68 17.42
C CYS A 144 4.35 22.34 16.04
N LEU A 145 4.03 21.70 14.91
CA LEU A 145 4.03 22.40 13.61
C LEU A 145 2.61 22.60 13.07
N PHE A 146 1.73 23.10 13.94
CA PHE A 146 0.68 24.07 13.65
C PHE A 146 0.44 24.92 14.89
#